data_AF-A0A4U5Q4I5-F1
#
_entry.id   AF-A0A4U5Q4I5-F1
#
_cell.length_a   1.000
_cell.length_b   1.000
_cell.length_c   1.000
_cell.angle_alpha   90.00
_cell.angle_beta   90.00
_cell.angle_gamma   90.00
#
_symmetry.space_group_name_H-M   'P 1'
#
loop_
_entity.id
_entity.type
_entity.pdbx_description
1 polymer ?
#
loop_
_entity_poly.entity_id
_entity_poly.type
_entity_poly.pdbx_seq_one_letter_code
_entity_poly.pdbx_strand_id
1 'polypeptide(L)'
;MKGRKPLGQLLSKYKHRHFRALLSKPVSCAAPFAFKARNQNVSFASKTPSICTCAAAPQEQKTVYKTQVSRNANIAKLQAGYLFPEVARRRNAHMLKYPDAKVISLGIGDTTEPIPEVITSAIAKRAEALSTLEGYSGYGPEQGEKPLRTAIASTFYAGLGIEEDDIFVSDGAKCDISRLQV
;
A
#
# COMPACT_ATOMS: atom_id res chain seq x y z
N MET A 1 8.91 -51.92 -33.79
CA MET A 1 10.36 -51.87 -33.54
C MET A 1 11.01 -50.85 -34.48
N LYS A 2 11.51 -49.73 -33.93
CA LYS A 2 12.60 -48.90 -34.47
C LYS A 2 12.88 -47.81 -33.44
N GLY A 3 13.99 -47.94 -32.71
CA GLY A 3 14.49 -46.93 -31.78
C GLY A 3 15.57 -46.03 -32.40
N ARG A 4 15.89 -44.93 -31.68
CA ARG A 4 17.15 -44.13 -31.59
C ARG A 4 16.75 -42.73 -31.08
N LYS A 5 17.00 -42.36 -29.82
CA LYS A 5 18.24 -41.88 -29.13
C LYS A 5 18.20 -40.34 -28.91
N PRO A 6 18.77 -39.83 -27.79
CA PRO A 6 18.39 -38.56 -27.18
C PRO A 6 19.37 -37.42 -27.50
N LEU A 7 18.89 -36.17 -27.48
CA LEU A 7 19.70 -34.96 -27.64
C LEU A 7 19.72 -34.16 -26.34
N GLY A 8 20.60 -34.57 -25.44
CA GLY A 8 21.26 -33.64 -24.53
C GLY A 8 22.45 -33.04 -25.27
N GLN A 9 22.31 -31.81 -25.78
CA GLN A 9 23.41 -30.93 -26.18
C GLN A 9 22.82 -29.62 -26.68
N LEU A 10 22.79 -28.59 -25.84
CA LEU A 10 23.03 -27.19 -26.23
C LEU A 10 23.06 -26.27 -24.99
N LEU A 11 23.97 -26.58 -24.06
CA LEU A 11 24.53 -25.59 -23.14
C LEU A 11 25.81 -25.06 -23.78
N SER A 12 25.75 -23.90 -24.44
CA SER A 12 26.91 -23.02 -24.66
C SER A 12 26.49 -21.84 -25.54
N LYS A 13 26.00 -20.78 -24.92
CA LYS A 13 26.19 -19.39 -25.35
C LYS A 13 25.73 -18.49 -24.21
N TYR A 14 26.37 -17.34 -24.06
CA TYR A 14 26.21 -16.34 -22.99
C TYR A 14 27.09 -16.53 -21.77
N LYS A 15 28.40 -16.44 -22.01
CA LYS A 15 29.39 -16.00 -21.03
C LYS A 15 29.87 -14.59 -21.41
N HIS A 16 29.62 -13.65 -20.51
CA HIS A 16 30.29 -12.37 -20.25
C HIS A 16 30.81 -11.49 -21.40
N ARG A 17 30.25 -10.28 -21.52
CA ARG A 17 31.04 -9.05 -21.70
C ARG A 17 30.42 -7.85 -20.96
N HIS A 18 31.17 -7.37 -19.98
CA HIS A 18 31.41 -5.97 -19.58
C HIS A 18 30.30 -4.92 -19.74
N PHE A 19 29.81 -4.39 -18.62
CA PHE A 19 29.77 -2.93 -18.40
C PHE A 19 29.73 -2.63 -16.90
N ARG A 20 30.83 -2.12 -16.35
CA ARG A 20 30.93 -1.55 -15.00
C ARG A 20 31.21 -0.05 -15.17
N ALA A 21 30.58 0.72 -14.28
CA ALA A 21 30.76 2.15 -14.00
C ALA A 21 29.95 3.13 -14.87
N LEU A 22 29.07 3.89 -14.21
CA LEU A 22 29.32 5.30 -13.87
C LEU A 22 28.22 5.83 -12.92
N LEU A 23 28.66 6.13 -11.70
CA LEU A 23 28.35 7.31 -10.89
C LEU A 23 26.90 7.59 -10.46
N SER A 24 26.62 7.15 -9.23
CA SER A 24 25.72 7.78 -8.27
C SER A 24 26.09 9.24 -7.99
N LYS A 25 25.13 10.17 -8.11
CA LYS A 25 25.13 11.45 -7.37
C LYS A 25 23.71 11.78 -6.91
N PRO A 26 23.48 12.03 -5.61
CA PRO A 26 22.21 12.54 -5.09
C PRO A 26 22.10 14.06 -5.32
N VAL A 27 20.91 14.50 -5.73
CA VAL A 27 20.54 15.92 -5.83
C VAL A 27 20.28 16.45 -4.42
N SER A 28 21.21 17.25 -3.91
CA SER A 28 21.06 18.05 -2.69
C SER A 28 20.81 19.50 -3.11
N CYS A 29 19.60 20.01 -2.87
CA CYS A 29 19.26 21.41 -3.07
C CYS A 29 19.30 22.10 -1.69
N ALA A 30 20.41 22.76 -1.38
CA ALA A 30 20.54 23.62 -0.22
C ALA A 30 21.37 24.85 -0.62
N ALA A 31 20.70 25.98 -0.88
CA ALA A 31 21.35 27.27 -1.03
C ALA A 31 21.31 28.01 0.32
N PRO A 32 22.44 28.44 0.88
CA PRO A 32 22.46 29.28 2.07
C PRO A 32 22.22 30.75 1.66
N PHE A 33 21.05 31.29 2.01
CA PHE A 33 20.82 32.73 1.96
C PHE A 33 21.48 33.37 3.18
N ALA A 34 22.62 34.00 2.96
CA ALA A 34 23.34 34.78 3.97
C ALA A 34 22.61 36.11 4.21
N PHE A 35 21.94 36.24 5.36
CA PHE A 35 21.39 37.51 5.81
C PHE A 35 22.47 38.29 6.58
N LYS A 36 22.94 39.40 6.01
CA LYS A 36 23.88 40.33 6.66
C LYS A 36 23.16 41.05 7.80
N ALA A 37 23.57 40.78 9.04
CA ALA A 37 23.19 41.56 10.20
C ALA A 37 23.83 42.96 10.12
N ARG A 38 23.01 44.01 10.14
CA ARG A 38 23.47 45.39 10.23
C ARG A 38 23.41 45.82 11.69
N ASN A 39 24.59 46.04 12.27
CA ASN A 39 24.80 46.58 13.60
C ASN A 39 24.10 47.94 13.75
N GLN A 40 23.30 48.08 14.80
CA GLN A 40 23.02 49.39 15.39
C GLN A 40 23.32 49.32 16.89
N ASN A 41 24.36 50.06 17.26
CA ASN A 41 24.70 50.39 18.63
C ASN A 41 23.60 51.29 19.20
N VAL A 42 22.91 50.82 20.23
CA VAL A 42 22.14 51.70 21.10
C VAL A 42 22.53 51.36 22.54
N SER A 43 23.23 52.30 23.17
CA SER A 43 23.54 52.30 24.60
C SER A 43 22.28 52.62 25.39
N PHE A 44 21.92 51.76 26.35
CA PHE A 44 20.91 52.09 27.35
C PHE A 44 21.49 51.98 28.76
N ALA A 45 21.19 53.01 29.54
CA ALA A 45 21.71 53.27 30.87
C ALA A 45 21.26 52.24 31.91
N SER A 46 22.16 52.04 32.87
CA SER A 46 22.06 51.17 34.04
C SER A 46 20.81 51.39 34.90
N LYS A 47 20.12 50.30 35.25
CA LYS A 47 19.30 50.21 36.47
C LYS A 47 19.61 48.90 37.22
N THR A 48 19.60 49.01 38.54
CA THR A 48 20.03 48.07 39.60
C THR A 48 19.21 46.76 39.66
N PRO A 49 19.72 45.71 40.35
CA PRO A 49 19.22 44.35 40.18
C PRO A 49 17.89 44.17 40.92
N SER A 50 16.84 43.84 40.19
CA SER A 50 15.64 43.26 40.79
C SER A 50 15.85 41.75 40.90
N ILE A 51 15.54 41.19 42.06
CA ILE A 51 15.56 39.76 42.33
C ILE A 51 14.57 39.10 41.37
N CYS A 52 15.08 38.50 40.28
CA CYS A 52 14.29 37.63 39.42
C CYS A 52 14.13 36.28 40.14
N THR A 53 13.01 36.12 40.83
CA THR A 53 12.52 34.77 41.16
C THR A 53 12.15 34.10 39.85
N CYS A 54 12.98 33.16 39.39
CA CYS A 54 12.68 32.32 38.24
C CYS A 54 11.47 31.43 38.56
N ALA A 55 10.27 31.94 38.35
CA ALA A 55 9.10 31.08 38.18
C ALA A 55 9.29 30.34 36.85
N ALA A 56 9.43 29.02 36.93
CA ALA A 56 9.52 28.16 35.76
C ALA A 56 8.41 28.54 34.77
N ALA A 57 8.79 28.87 33.54
CA ALA A 57 7.85 29.16 32.49
C ALA A 57 6.85 27.99 32.38
N PRO A 58 5.53 28.26 32.35
CA PRO A 58 4.56 27.22 32.01
C PRO A 58 4.98 26.63 30.67
N GLN A 59 5.18 25.31 30.65
CA GLN A 59 5.57 24.57 29.45
C GLN A 59 4.66 25.00 28.28
N GLU A 60 5.26 25.52 27.21
CA GLU A 60 4.56 25.86 25.96
C GLU A 60 3.76 24.65 25.49
N GLN A 61 2.44 24.69 25.73
CA GLN A 61 1.51 23.78 25.11
C GLN A 61 1.54 24.06 23.60
N LYS A 62 2.21 23.21 22.83
CA LYS A 62 2.00 23.13 21.38
C LYS A 62 0.50 22.95 21.14
N THR A 63 -0.19 24.03 20.80
CA THR A 63 -1.60 24.02 20.44
C THR A 63 -1.74 23.31 19.09
N VAL A 64 -2.02 22.01 19.16
CA VAL A 64 -2.36 21.22 17.98
C VAL A 64 -3.68 21.79 17.41
N TYR A 65 -3.64 22.30 16.19
CA TYR A 65 -4.83 22.78 15.47
C TYR A 65 -5.84 21.64 15.28
N LYS A 66 -7.13 21.92 15.49
CA LYS A 66 -8.24 20.95 15.34
C LYS A 66 -9.34 21.54 14.46
N THR A 67 -9.99 20.70 13.68
CA THR A 67 -11.15 21.07 12.86
C THR A 67 -12.41 21.24 13.71
N GLN A 68 -13.38 22.02 13.23
CA GLN A 68 -14.72 22.14 13.85
C GLN A 68 -15.71 21.05 13.40
N VAL A 69 -15.25 20.07 12.62
CA VAL A 69 -16.09 18.94 12.16
C VAL A 69 -16.34 17.99 13.34
N SER A 70 -17.60 17.74 13.65
CA SER A 70 -17.98 16.79 14.70
C SER A 70 -17.63 15.36 14.29
N ARG A 71 -17.14 14.56 15.24
CA ARG A 71 -16.86 13.14 14.99
C ARG A 71 -18.17 12.39 14.74
N ASN A 72 -18.18 11.54 13.71
CA ASN A 72 -19.32 10.65 13.45
C ASN A 72 -19.59 9.75 14.69
N ALA A 73 -20.78 9.88 15.28
CA ALA A 73 -21.19 9.15 16.46
C ALA A 73 -21.19 7.62 16.26
N ASN A 74 -21.42 7.13 15.04
CA ASN A 74 -21.38 5.70 14.75
C ASN A 74 -19.96 5.13 14.87
N ILE A 75 -18.92 5.91 14.54
CA ILE A 75 -17.52 5.49 14.75
C ILE A 75 -17.20 5.40 16.23
N ALA A 76 -17.86 6.18 17.10
CA ALA A 76 -17.67 6.13 18.54
C ALA A 76 -18.34 4.92 19.22
N LYS A 77 -19.32 4.27 18.57
CA LYS A 77 -19.97 3.05 19.08
C LYS A 77 -19.10 1.80 18.93
N LEU A 78 -18.07 1.83 18.09
CA LEU A 78 -17.14 0.72 17.91
C LEU A 78 -16.29 0.54 19.20
N GLN A 79 -16.44 -0.62 19.85
CA GLN A 79 -15.82 -0.88 21.16
C GLN A 79 -14.29 -0.99 21.11
N ALA A 80 -13.75 -1.50 20.00
CA ALA A 80 -12.33 -1.73 19.83
C ALA A 80 -11.93 -1.56 18.36
N GLY A 81 -10.62 -1.58 18.11
CA GLY A 81 -10.08 -1.68 16.76
C GLY A 81 -10.51 -2.99 16.08
N TYR A 82 -10.40 -3.02 14.75
CA TYR A 82 -10.72 -4.20 13.97
C TYR A 82 -9.86 -5.40 14.40
N LEU A 83 -10.45 -6.61 14.37
CA LEU A 83 -9.86 -7.81 14.96
C LEU A 83 -8.48 -8.16 14.40
N PHE A 84 -8.32 -8.10 13.07
CA PHE A 84 -7.08 -8.53 12.41
C PHE A 84 -5.88 -7.62 12.69
N PRO A 85 -6.01 -6.29 12.69
CA PRO A 85 -4.95 -5.39 13.18
C PRO A 85 -4.46 -5.72 14.60
N GLU A 86 -5.35 -6.12 15.51
CA GLU A 86 -4.96 -6.48 16.87
C GLU A 86 -4.19 -7.81 16.92
N VAL A 87 -4.59 -8.81 16.13
CA VAL A 87 -3.83 -10.08 15.99
C VAL A 87 -2.44 -9.82 15.41
N ALA A 88 -2.33 -8.97 14.38
CA ALA A 88 -1.05 -8.58 13.79
C ALA A 88 -0.15 -7.85 14.81
N ARG A 89 -0.73 -6.94 15.60
CA ARG A 89 0.00 -6.23 16.67
C ARG A 89 0.59 -7.21 17.69
N ARG A 90 -0.20 -8.21 18.12
CA ARG A 90 0.26 -9.23 19.07
C ARG A 90 1.34 -10.13 18.48
N ARG A 91 1.20 -10.56 17.22
CA ARG A 91 2.23 -11.31 16.49
C ARG A 91 3.55 -10.54 16.47
N ASN A 92 3.51 -9.26 16.12
CA ASN A 92 4.72 -8.42 16.04
C ASN A 92 5.39 -8.25 17.42
N ALA A 93 4.61 -8.01 18.47
CA ALA A 93 5.12 -7.94 19.83
C ALA A 93 5.77 -9.27 20.28
N HIS A 94 5.19 -10.41 19.89
CA HIS A 94 5.75 -11.73 20.16
C HIS A 94 7.07 -11.96 19.42
N MET A 95 7.17 -11.56 18.15
CA MET A 95 8.41 -11.66 17.37
C MET A 95 9.53 -10.77 17.91
N LEU A 96 9.20 -9.58 18.43
CA LEU A 96 10.19 -8.71 19.10
C LEU A 96 10.68 -9.30 20.42
N LYS A 97 9.78 -9.95 21.17
CA LYS A 97 10.11 -10.59 22.45
C LYS A 97 10.93 -11.87 22.26
N TYR A 98 10.69 -12.60 21.18
CA TYR A 98 11.36 -13.86 20.86
C TYR A 98 11.87 -13.83 19.41
N PRO A 99 13.01 -13.16 19.16
CA PRO A 99 13.53 -12.97 17.80
C PRO A 99 13.88 -14.28 17.08
N ASP A 100 14.25 -15.33 17.82
CA ASP A 100 14.60 -16.64 17.26
C ASP A 100 13.38 -17.56 17.06
N ALA A 101 12.17 -17.12 17.44
CA ALA A 101 10.97 -17.94 17.33
C ALA A 101 10.50 -18.05 15.87
N LYS A 102 10.39 -19.29 15.36
CA LYS A 102 9.79 -19.58 14.06
C LYS A 102 8.26 -19.60 14.18
N VAL A 103 7.64 -18.43 14.02
CA VAL A 103 6.19 -18.28 14.14
C VAL A 103 5.46 -18.88 12.94
N ILE A 104 4.58 -19.85 13.19
CA ILE A 104 3.61 -20.38 12.21
C ILE A 104 2.28 -19.64 12.42
N SER A 105 1.80 -18.96 11.38
CA SER A 105 0.57 -18.16 11.44
C SER A 105 -0.62 -18.96 10.91
N LEU A 106 -1.49 -19.43 11.79
CA LEU A 106 -2.75 -20.12 11.47
C LEU A 106 -3.99 -19.30 11.87
N GLY A 107 -3.81 -17.98 12.07
CA GLY A 107 -4.89 -17.10 12.54
C GLY A 107 -5.69 -16.49 11.40
N ILE A 108 -5.10 -15.56 10.66
CA ILE A 108 -5.74 -14.90 9.53
C ILE A 108 -5.73 -15.87 8.34
N GLY A 109 -6.89 -16.13 7.75
CA GLY A 109 -7.06 -16.97 6.56
C GLY A 109 -6.59 -16.29 5.27
N ASP A 110 -5.33 -15.86 5.25
CA ASP A 110 -4.68 -15.33 4.04
C ASP A 110 -4.18 -16.51 3.18
N THR A 111 -4.25 -16.36 1.86
CA THR A 111 -3.81 -17.41 0.92
C THR A 111 -2.29 -17.48 0.88
N THR A 112 -1.72 -18.68 0.96
CA THR A 112 -0.26 -18.86 1.05
C THR A 112 0.39 -19.33 -0.25
N GLU A 113 -0.37 -19.92 -1.16
CA GLU A 113 0.17 -20.52 -2.38
C GLU A 113 0.20 -19.54 -3.56
N PRO A 114 1.12 -19.72 -4.52
CA PRO A 114 1.17 -18.91 -5.73
C PRO A 114 -0.10 -19.01 -6.57
N ILE A 115 -0.45 -17.91 -7.23
CA ILE A 115 -1.55 -17.90 -8.21
C ILE A 115 -1.14 -18.75 -9.42
N PRO A 116 -2.02 -19.63 -9.94
CA PRO A 116 -1.76 -20.43 -11.13
C PRO A 116 -1.28 -19.60 -12.33
N GLU A 117 -0.29 -20.13 -13.05
CA GLU A 117 0.35 -19.44 -14.19
C GLU A 117 -0.65 -18.98 -15.25
N VAL A 118 -1.66 -19.80 -15.54
CA VAL A 118 -2.71 -19.46 -16.52
C VAL A 118 -3.44 -18.15 -16.18
N ILE A 119 -3.60 -17.83 -14.90
CA ILE A 119 -4.25 -16.60 -14.44
C ILE A 119 -3.24 -15.43 -14.50
N THR A 120 -2.03 -15.63 -13.97
CA THR A 120 -1.02 -14.56 -13.93
C THR A 120 -0.57 -14.14 -15.32
N SER A 121 -0.42 -15.08 -16.26
CA SER A 121 -0.12 -14.78 -17.67
C SER A 121 -1.24 -13.98 -18.35
N ALA A 122 -2.51 -14.28 -18.06
CA ALA A 122 -3.64 -13.52 -18.61
C ALA A 122 -3.66 -12.07 -18.09
N ILE A 123 -3.39 -11.88 -16.79
CA ILE A 123 -3.27 -10.55 -16.18
C ILE A 123 -2.10 -9.76 -16.80
N ALA A 124 -0.92 -10.40 -16.93
CA ALA A 124 0.26 -9.78 -17.54
C ALA A 124 -0.02 -9.35 -18.99
N LYS A 125 -0.63 -10.23 -19.78
CA LYS A 125 -1.02 -9.92 -21.17
C LYS A 125 -2.01 -8.75 -21.24
N ARG A 126 -2.97 -8.66 -20.32
CA ARG A 126 -3.91 -7.51 -20.29
C ARG A 126 -3.16 -6.23 -19.93
N ALA A 127 -2.22 -6.26 -18.99
CA ALA A 127 -1.41 -5.10 -18.64
C ALA A 127 -0.54 -4.63 -19.82
N GLU A 128 0.07 -5.56 -20.57
CA GLU A 128 0.82 -5.25 -21.78
C GLU A 128 -0.08 -4.67 -22.88
N ALA A 129 -1.29 -5.21 -23.06
CA ALA A 129 -2.25 -4.72 -24.05
C ALA A 129 -2.64 -3.24 -23.83
N LEU A 130 -2.69 -2.78 -22.58
CA LEU A 130 -2.95 -1.37 -22.23
C LEU A 130 -1.87 -0.41 -22.73
N SER A 131 -0.70 -0.91 -23.16
CA SER A 131 0.36 -0.09 -23.78
C SER A 131 0.17 0.13 -25.29
N THR A 132 -0.83 -0.49 -25.90
CA THR A 132 -1.12 -0.42 -27.34
C THR A 132 -2.40 0.37 -27.61
N LEU A 133 -2.51 1.03 -28.76
CA LEU A 133 -3.71 1.78 -29.12
C LEU A 133 -4.94 0.86 -29.26
N GLU A 134 -4.76 -0.35 -29.79
CA GLU A 134 -5.85 -1.31 -30.02
C GLU A 134 -6.31 -1.98 -28.72
N GLY A 135 -5.39 -2.26 -27.80
CA GLY A 135 -5.66 -2.96 -26.54
C GLY A 135 -6.02 -2.04 -25.36
N TYR A 136 -5.86 -0.73 -25.52
CA TYR A 136 -6.20 0.24 -24.48
C TYR A 136 -7.70 0.38 -24.30
N SER A 137 -8.15 0.33 -23.04
CA SER A 137 -9.54 0.60 -22.64
C SER A 137 -9.54 1.55 -21.45
N GLY A 138 -10.41 2.57 -21.48
CA GLY A 138 -10.61 3.51 -20.38
C GLY A 138 -11.51 2.93 -19.28
N TYR A 139 -12.44 3.76 -18.77
CA TYR A 139 -13.47 3.26 -17.85
C TYR A 139 -14.27 2.13 -18.49
N GLY A 140 -14.39 1.02 -17.77
CA GLY A 140 -15.30 -0.07 -18.12
C GLY A 140 -16.72 0.18 -17.62
N PRO A 141 -17.67 -0.70 -17.96
CA PRO A 141 -19.03 -0.65 -17.42
C PRO A 141 -19.02 -0.81 -15.88
N GLU A 142 -19.84 -0.05 -15.15
CA GLU A 142 -19.80 -0.07 -13.67
C GLU A 142 -20.20 -1.42 -13.06
N GLN A 143 -21.02 -2.20 -13.76
CA GLN A 143 -21.43 -3.55 -13.36
C GLN A 143 -20.34 -4.61 -13.61
N GLY A 144 -19.30 -4.26 -14.37
CA GLY A 144 -18.26 -5.19 -14.82
C GLY A 144 -18.43 -5.65 -16.28
N GLU A 145 -17.31 -6.12 -16.83
CA GLU A 145 -17.21 -6.56 -18.22
C GLU A 145 -18.22 -7.66 -18.55
N LYS A 146 -19.00 -7.48 -19.62
CA LYS A 146 -20.05 -8.45 -20.01
C LYS A 146 -19.53 -9.89 -20.15
N PRO A 147 -18.38 -10.15 -20.82
CA PRO A 147 -17.85 -11.52 -20.91
C PRO A 147 -17.56 -12.16 -19.55
N LEU A 148 -17.14 -11.36 -18.56
CA LEU A 148 -16.89 -11.86 -17.20
C LEU A 148 -18.20 -12.17 -16.49
N ARG A 149 -19.21 -11.31 -16.59
CA ARG A 149 -20.55 -11.55 -16.01
C ARG A 149 -21.19 -12.82 -16.57
N THR A 150 -21.20 -12.99 -17.89
CA THR A 150 -21.72 -14.21 -18.54
C THR A 150 -20.94 -15.47 -18.09
N ALA A 151 -19.62 -15.37 -17.93
CA ALA A 151 -18.80 -16.48 -17.43
C ALA A 151 -19.15 -16.86 -15.99
N ILE A 152 -19.41 -15.88 -15.11
CA ILE A 152 -19.84 -16.12 -13.73
C ILE A 152 -21.24 -16.77 -13.70
N ALA A 153 -22.21 -16.24 -14.47
CA ALA A 153 -23.57 -16.79 -14.56
C ALA A 153 -23.53 -18.28 -14.96
N SER A 154 -22.84 -18.59 -16.06
CA SER A 154 -22.77 -19.95 -16.60
C SER A 154 -21.93 -20.92 -15.75
N THR A 155 -20.91 -20.44 -15.04
CA THR A 155 -20.03 -21.32 -14.23
C THR A 155 -20.63 -21.63 -12.86
N PHE A 156 -21.23 -20.63 -12.20
CA PHE A 156 -21.68 -20.76 -10.81
C PHE A 156 -23.19 -20.84 -10.63
N TYR A 157 -23.97 -20.31 -11.58
CA TYR A 157 -25.43 -20.18 -11.45
C TYR A 157 -26.22 -20.86 -12.58
N ALA A 158 -25.59 -21.76 -13.34
CA ALA A 158 -26.26 -22.50 -14.40
C ALA A 158 -27.50 -23.26 -13.88
N GLY A 159 -28.63 -23.06 -14.57
CA GLY A 159 -29.91 -23.70 -14.23
C GLY A 159 -30.66 -23.07 -13.05
N LEU A 160 -30.18 -21.95 -12.48
CA LEU A 160 -30.82 -21.25 -11.38
C LEU A 160 -31.63 -20.02 -11.83
N GLY A 161 -31.68 -19.72 -13.13
CA GLY A 161 -32.39 -18.57 -13.68
C GLY A 161 -31.76 -17.21 -13.32
N ILE A 162 -30.47 -17.21 -12.98
CA ILE A 162 -29.68 -16.00 -12.75
C ILE A 162 -29.02 -15.63 -14.08
N GLU A 163 -29.30 -14.42 -14.54
CA GLU A 163 -28.77 -13.91 -15.80
C GLU A 163 -27.54 -13.02 -15.57
N GLU A 164 -26.82 -12.71 -16.64
CA GLU A 164 -25.65 -11.83 -16.59
C GLU A 164 -25.93 -10.45 -16.01
N ASP A 165 -27.16 -9.94 -16.14
CA ASP A 165 -27.58 -8.63 -15.64
C ASP A 165 -27.88 -8.62 -14.13
N ASP A 166 -28.00 -9.80 -13.51
CA ASP A 166 -28.11 -9.96 -12.05
C ASP A 166 -26.74 -9.92 -11.36
N ILE A 167 -25.64 -9.93 -12.14
CA ILE A 167 -24.27 -10.04 -11.64
C ILE A 167 -23.58 -8.68 -11.63
N PHE A 168 -23.09 -8.29 -10.45
CA PHE A 168 -22.30 -7.09 -10.23
C PHE A 168 -20.88 -7.48 -9.82
N VAL A 169 -19.89 -7.17 -10.66
CA VAL A 169 -18.48 -7.46 -10.39
C VAL A 169 -17.90 -6.34 -9.52
N SER A 170 -17.22 -6.70 -8.44
CA SER A 170 -16.62 -5.76 -7.50
C SER A 170 -15.14 -6.02 -7.26
N ASP A 171 -14.51 -5.09 -6.54
CA ASP A 171 -13.14 -5.21 -6.04
C ASP A 171 -13.01 -6.13 -4.81
N GLY A 172 -14.12 -6.71 -4.33
CA GLY A 172 -14.11 -7.75 -3.31
C GLY A 172 -15.33 -7.71 -2.39
N ALA A 173 -15.67 -8.88 -1.83
CA ALA A 173 -16.86 -9.08 -1.01
C ALA A 173 -16.95 -8.12 0.21
N LYS A 174 -15.81 -7.78 0.82
CA LYS A 174 -15.78 -6.85 1.97
C LYS A 174 -16.21 -5.43 1.58
N CYS A 175 -15.84 -4.98 0.38
CA CYS A 175 -16.25 -3.69 -0.15
C CYS A 175 -17.75 -3.68 -0.40
N ASP A 176 -18.30 -4.76 -0.96
CA ASP A 176 -19.74 -4.88 -1.24
C ASP A 176 -20.56 -4.86 0.05
N ILE A 177 -20.15 -5.62 1.07
CA ILE A 177 -20.80 -5.59 2.39
C ILE A 177 -20.83 -4.16 2.97
N SER A 178 -19.77 -3.38 2.74
CA SER A 178 -19.69 -2.01 3.24
C SER A 178 -20.52 -1.01 2.41
N ARG A 179 -20.79 -1.32 1.14
CA ARG A 179 -21.54 -0.49 0.19
C ARG A 179 -23.02 -0.83 0.12
N LEU A 180 -23.44 -1.97 0.69
CA LEU A 180 -24.84 -2.32 0.89
C LEU A 180 -25.51 -1.23 1.74
N GLN A 181 -26.29 -0.37 1.08
CA GLN A 181 -27.18 0.59 1.72
C GLN A 181 -28.56 -0.05 1.78
N VAL A 182 -29.06 -0.23 3.00
CA VAL A 182 -30.44 -0.68 3.27
C VAL A 182 -31.24 0.51 3.75
#